data_AF-A0A7S2ADL0-F1
#
_entry.id   AF-A0A7S2ADL0-F1
#
_cell.length_a   1.000
_cell.length_b   1.000
_cell.length_c   1.000
_cell.angle_alpha   90.00
_cell.angle_beta   90.00
_cell.angle_gamma   90.00
#
_symmetry.space_group_name_H-M   'P 1'
#
loop_
_entity.id
_entity.type
_entity.pdbx_description
1 polymer ?
#
loop_
_entity_poly.entity_id
_entity_poly.type
_entity_poly.pdbx_seq_one_letter_code
_entity_poly.pdbx_strand_id
1 'polypeptide(L)'
;GEATVRALLSAVSAGTERKVLEGSLVAAAQPADVSIGSLDEETPTWPLRYGYALVGCVEDPGDSQVAWGTRVFCFHPHASRANILGKDMLKVPEGLSDSDAALFASLETALSLVQDAAPVVGDRVAVFGAGAVGALVAAVLGHHHFQLSLYEPCAARATAVKRRFPDVQLNAGKNFDVLIETS
;
A
#
# COMPACT_ATOMS: atom_id res chain seq x y z
N GLY A 1 -10.19 -3.54 -23.85
CA GLY A 1 -9.56 -2.30 -24.30
C GLY A 1 -9.17 -1.43 -23.12
N GLU A 2 -8.79 -0.21 -23.43
CA GLU A 2 -8.37 0.83 -22.47
C GLU A 2 -9.49 1.82 -22.21
N ALA A 3 -9.43 2.48 -21.06
CA ALA A 3 -10.27 3.61 -20.70
C ALA A 3 -9.40 4.78 -20.23
N THR A 4 -9.84 6.01 -20.46
CA THR A 4 -9.20 7.19 -19.90
C THR A 4 -9.73 7.44 -18.49
N VAL A 5 -8.80 7.47 -17.54
CA VAL A 5 -9.06 7.74 -16.13
C VAL A 5 -8.53 9.12 -15.79
N ARG A 6 -9.39 9.98 -15.23
CA ARG A 6 -8.99 11.24 -14.63
C ARG A 6 -8.67 11.02 -13.15
N ALA A 7 -7.49 11.48 -12.73
CA ALA A 7 -7.08 11.36 -11.34
C ALA A 7 -7.99 12.17 -10.40
N LEU A 8 -8.33 11.56 -9.27
CA LEU A 8 -8.93 12.23 -8.11
C LEU A 8 -7.85 12.49 -7.06
N LEU A 9 -6.99 11.49 -6.84
CA LEU A 9 -5.78 11.62 -6.03
C LEU A 9 -4.75 10.59 -6.48
N SER A 10 -3.50 10.80 -6.08
CA SER A 10 -2.49 9.76 -6.15
C SER A 10 -1.62 9.82 -4.90
N ALA A 11 -1.56 8.72 -4.16
CA ALA A 11 -0.80 8.67 -2.93
C ALA A 11 0.68 8.44 -3.22
N VAL A 12 1.53 9.12 -2.45
CA VAL A 12 2.99 9.02 -2.56
C VAL A 12 3.51 8.05 -1.51
N SER A 13 4.25 7.04 -1.94
CA SER A 13 5.02 6.17 -1.06
C SER A 13 6.36 6.79 -0.74
N ALA A 14 6.43 7.56 0.35
CA ALA A 14 7.61 8.32 0.73
C ALA A 14 8.89 7.47 0.89
N GLY A 15 8.77 6.18 1.20
CA GLY A 15 9.90 5.26 1.30
C GLY A 15 10.44 4.86 -0.07
N THR A 16 9.58 4.27 -0.90
CA THR A 16 9.96 3.73 -2.21
C THR A 16 10.28 4.83 -3.21
N GLU A 17 9.41 5.83 -3.33
CA GLU A 17 9.58 6.89 -4.34
C GLU A 17 10.77 7.79 -4.06
N ARG A 18 11.14 7.97 -2.78
CA ARG A 18 12.38 8.67 -2.43
C ARG A 18 13.62 7.92 -2.89
N LYS A 19 13.64 6.58 -2.80
CA LYS A 19 14.74 5.76 -3.33
C LYS A 19 14.84 5.88 -4.85
N VAL A 20 13.69 5.93 -5.55
CA VAL A 20 13.66 6.21 -7.01
C VAL A 20 14.25 7.59 -7.29
N LEU A 21 13.80 8.61 -6.56
CA LEU A 21 14.29 9.99 -6.73
C LEU A 21 15.81 10.11 -6.50
N GLU A 22 16.33 9.41 -5.50
CA GLU A 22 17.75 9.38 -5.15
C GLU A 22 18.58 8.47 -6.09
N GLY A 23 17.95 7.75 -7.02
CA GLY A 23 18.61 6.79 -7.91
C GLY A 23 19.17 5.56 -7.18
N SER A 24 18.68 5.29 -5.97
CA SER A 24 19.15 4.21 -5.08
C SER A 24 18.25 2.98 -5.10
N LEU A 25 17.25 2.94 -5.98
CA LEU A 25 16.40 1.76 -6.15
C LEU A 25 17.21 0.63 -6.81
N VAL A 26 17.39 -0.47 -6.08
CA VAL A 26 18.01 -1.69 -6.61
C VAL A 26 16.89 -2.59 -7.12
N ALA A 27 16.79 -2.74 -8.44
CA ALA A 27 15.73 -3.50 -9.15
C ALA A 27 15.53 -4.95 -8.66
N ALA A 28 16.50 -5.51 -7.92
CA ALA A 28 16.50 -6.91 -7.50
C ALA A 28 15.77 -7.22 -6.17
N ALA A 29 15.28 -6.22 -5.41
CA ALA A 29 14.90 -6.42 -4.00
C ALA A 29 13.42 -6.23 -3.64
N GLN A 30 12.52 -5.92 -4.57
CA GLN A 30 11.08 -5.74 -4.26
C GLN A 30 10.18 -6.57 -5.19
N PRO A 31 9.53 -7.64 -4.68
CA PRO A 31 8.61 -8.48 -5.46
C PRO A 31 7.35 -7.75 -5.97
N ALA A 32 7.08 -6.53 -5.47
CA ALA A 32 5.87 -5.76 -5.80
C ALA A 32 6.00 -4.91 -7.08
N ASP A 33 7.20 -4.76 -7.65
CA ASP A 33 7.47 -3.79 -8.73
C ASP A 33 7.16 -4.31 -10.15
N VAL A 34 6.81 -5.59 -10.31
CA VAL A 34 6.57 -6.22 -11.62
C VAL A 34 5.30 -5.75 -12.35
N SER A 35 4.45 -4.95 -11.67
CA SER A 35 3.24 -4.37 -12.28
C SER A 35 3.41 -2.91 -12.71
N ILE A 36 4.49 -2.24 -12.29
CA ILE A 36 4.80 -0.89 -12.74
C ILE A 36 5.64 -1.02 -14.01
N GLY A 37 4.99 -1.12 -15.17
CA GLY A 37 5.66 -1.27 -16.48
C GLY A 37 6.62 -0.13 -16.88
N SER A 38 6.90 0.83 -16.00
CA SER A 38 7.95 1.84 -16.17
C SER A 38 9.31 1.42 -15.58
N LEU A 39 9.41 0.24 -14.96
CA LEU A 39 10.65 -0.28 -14.35
C LEU A 39 11.28 -1.44 -15.14
N ASP A 40 10.88 -1.63 -16.40
CA ASP A 40 11.44 -2.69 -17.27
C ASP A 40 12.95 -2.52 -17.60
N GLU A 41 13.55 -1.39 -17.20
CA GLU A 41 14.99 -1.15 -17.30
C GLU A 41 15.72 -1.49 -15.98
N GLU A 42 16.84 -2.21 -16.05
CA GLU A 42 17.67 -2.58 -14.88
C GLU A 42 18.13 -1.37 -14.03
N THR A 43 18.05 -0.15 -14.58
CA THR A 43 18.29 1.11 -13.86
C THR A 43 17.40 2.20 -14.47
N PRO A 44 16.42 2.74 -13.73
CA PRO A 44 15.56 3.80 -14.24
C PRO A 44 16.36 5.05 -14.61
N THR A 45 16.16 5.57 -15.82
CA THR A 45 16.79 6.81 -16.29
C THR A 45 15.80 7.98 -16.36
N TRP A 46 16.29 9.20 -16.11
CA TRP A 46 15.46 10.41 -16.20
C TRP A 46 15.32 10.88 -17.66
N PRO A 47 14.14 11.39 -18.08
CA PRO A 47 12.93 11.61 -17.29
C PRO A 47 12.07 10.34 -17.07
N LEU A 48 11.68 10.08 -15.81
CA LEU A 48 10.88 8.92 -15.40
C LEU A 48 9.50 9.36 -14.89
N ARG A 49 8.46 8.61 -15.25
CA ARG A 49 7.15 8.66 -14.58
C ARG A 49 7.09 7.54 -13.56
N TYR A 50 6.90 7.88 -12.29
CA TYR A 50 6.82 6.92 -11.20
C TYR A 50 5.60 7.19 -10.31
N GLY A 51 5.30 6.25 -9.42
CA GLY A 51 4.10 6.21 -8.61
C GLY A 51 3.25 4.98 -8.92
N TYR A 52 2.41 4.58 -7.98
CA TYR A 52 1.65 3.33 -8.10
C TYR A 52 0.32 3.30 -7.36
N ALA A 53 -0.11 4.41 -6.79
CA ALA A 53 -1.34 4.48 -6.01
C ALA A 53 -2.27 5.55 -6.58
N LEU A 54 -2.76 5.34 -7.81
CA LEU A 54 -3.65 6.26 -8.50
C LEU A 54 -5.11 5.90 -8.22
N VAL A 55 -5.87 6.84 -7.65
CA VAL A 55 -7.33 6.74 -7.56
C VAL A 55 -7.94 7.75 -8.52
N GLY A 56 -8.83 7.27 -9.37
CA GLY A 56 -9.42 8.08 -10.42
C GLY A 56 -10.86 7.72 -10.72
N CYS A 57 -11.41 8.45 -11.68
CA CYS A 57 -12.74 8.24 -12.22
C CYS A 57 -12.64 8.07 -13.74
N VAL A 58 -13.30 7.04 -14.27
CA VAL A 58 -13.36 6.80 -15.72
C VAL A 58 -14.11 7.95 -16.38
N GLU A 59 -13.42 8.74 -17.20
CA GLU A 59 -14.01 9.87 -17.94
C GLU A 59 -14.31 9.52 -19.40
N ASP A 60 -13.63 8.51 -19.95
CA ASP A 60 -13.92 7.90 -21.25
C ASP A 60 -13.75 6.37 -21.13
N PRO A 61 -14.84 5.57 -21.25
CA PRO A 61 -14.77 4.12 -21.22
C PRO A 61 -13.94 3.49 -22.33
N GLY A 62 -13.76 4.18 -23.46
CA GLY A 62 -13.11 3.65 -24.65
C GLY A 62 -13.61 2.25 -25.02
N ASP A 63 -12.66 1.33 -25.23
CA ASP A 63 -12.92 -0.09 -25.52
C ASP A 63 -12.87 -0.98 -24.26
N SER A 64 -12.89 -0.37 -23.08
CA SER A 64 -12.95 -1.10 -21.81
C SER A 64 -14.40 -1.49 -21.48
N GLN A 65 -14.58 -2.48 -20.61
CA GLN A 65 -15.90 -2.85 -20.06
C GLN A 65 -16.23 -2.05 -18.78
N VAL A 66 -15.41 -1.05 -18.43
CA VAL A 66 -15.58 -0.25 -17.21
C VAL A 66 -16.42 0.97 -17.55
N ALA A 67 -17.56 1.12 -16.86
CA ALA A 67 -18.51 2.18 -17.16
C ALA A 67 -17.95 3.59 -16.86
N TRP A 68 -18.43 4.57 -17.62
CA TRP A 68 -18.18 5.99 -17.35
C TRP A 68 -18.60 6.36 -15.92
N GLY A 69 -17.82 7.21 -15.25
CA GLY A 69 -18.09 7.63 -13.88
C GLY A 69 -17.64 6.62 -12.80
N THR A 70 -17.18 5.42 -13.19
CA THR A 70 -16.70 4.41 -12.23
C THR A 70 -15.43 4.91 -11.53
N ARG A 71 -15.44 4.88 -10.19
CA ARG A 71 -14.24 5.11 -9.37
C ARG A 71 -13.36 3.87 -9.39
N VAL A 72 -12.07 4.06 -9.67
CA VAL A 72 -11.10 2.98 -9.81
C VAL A 72 -9.80 3.32 -9.09
N PHE A 73 -9.18 2.30 -8.50
CA PHE A 73 -7.78 2.30 -8.09
C PHE A 73 -6.96 1.60 -9.19
N CYS A 74 -5.79 2.14 -9.50
CA CYS A 74 -4.88 1.59 -10.49
C CYS A 74 -3.43 1.66 -9.98
N PHE A 75 -2.67 0.57 -10.21
CA PHE A 75 -1.22 0.57 -10.10
C PHE A 75 -0.61 1.31 -11.29
N HIS A 76 -0.62 2.65 -11.21
CA HIS A 76 -0.20 3.50 -12.32
C HIS A 76 0.64 4.68 -11.82
N PRO A 77 1.67 5.11 -12.56
CA PRO A 77 2.42 6.33 -12.29
C PRO A 77 1.54 7.56 -12.07
N HIS A 78 2.05 8.52 -11.31
CA HIS A 78 1.35 9.77 -11.09
C HIS A 78 1.04 10.48 -12.41
N ALA A 79 -0.24 10.77 -12.64
CA ALA A 79 -0.70 11.48 -13.82
C ALA A 79 -2.03 12.16 -13.52
N SER A 80 -2.30 13.29 -14.17
CA SER A 80 -3.63 13.94 -14.09
C SER A 80 -4.69 13.16 -14.88
N ARG A 81 -4.25 12.47 -15.95
CA ARG A 81 -5.05 11.58 -16.80
C ARG A 81 -4.17 10.43 -17.30
N ALA A 82 -4.74 9.24 -17.40
CA ALA A 82 -4.04 8.06 -17.89
C ALA A 82 -4.98 7.16 -18.71
N ASN A 83 -4.45 6.57 -19.78
CA ASN A 83 -5.12 5.46 -20.46
C ASN A 83 -4.66 4.17 -19.79
N ILE A 84 -5.61 3.43 -19.25
CA ILE A 84 -5.34 2.24 -18.44
C ILE A 84 -6.17 1.09 -19.01
N LEU A 85 -5.58 -0.11 -19.06
CA LEU A 85 -6.30 -1.31 -19.47
C LEU A 85 -7.39 -1.61 -18.45
N GLY A 86 -8.61 -1.90 -18.91
CA GLY A 86 -9.73 -2.16 -18.00
C GLY A 86 -9.50 -3.33 -17.02
N LYS A 87 -8.59 -4.26 -17.34
CA LYS A 87 -8.18 -5.37 -16.46
C LYS A 87 -7.27 -4.95 -15.30
N ASP A 88 -6.59 -3.82 -15.43
CA ASP A 88 -5.66 -3.28 -14.43
C ASP A 88 -6.35 -2.24 -13.53
N MET A 89 -7.66 -2.07 -13.70
CA MET A 89 -8.52 -1.22 -12.88
C MET A 89 -9.22 -2.03 -11.79
N LEU A 90 -8.99 -1.66 -10.54
CA LEU A 90 -9.75 -2.17 -9.41
C LEU A 90 -10.89 -1.20 -9.09
N LYS A 91 -12.15 -1.65 -9.23
CA LYS A 91 -13.31 -0.83 -8.88
C LYS A 91 -13.27 -0.49 -7.38
N VAL A 92 -13.39 0.79 -7.05
CA VAL A 92 -13.45 1.24 -5.66
C VAL A 92 -14.85 0.91 -5.11
N PRO A 93 -14.95 0.17 -3.98
CA PRO A 93 -16.24 -0.15 -3.38
C PRO A 93 -17.06 1.10 -3.03
N GLU A 94 -18.39 0.98 -3.12
CA GLU A 94 -19.28 2.04 -2.65
C GLU A 94 -19.08 2.30 -1.16
N GLY A 95 -19.12 3.57 -0.76
CA GLY A 95 -18.91 4.00 0.62
C GLY A 95 -17.43 4.10 1.04
N LEU A 96 -16.48 3.57 0.25
CA LEU A 96 -15.05 3.75 0.52
C LEU A 96 -14.59 5.12 0.01
N SER A 97 -13.87 5.88 0.86
CA SER A 97 -13.33 7.19 0.47
C SER A 97 -12.20 7.04 -0.56
N ASP A 98 -11.92 8.09 -1.34
CA ASP A 98 -10.78 8.07 -2.27
C ASP A 98 -9.46 7.88 -1.50
N SER A 99 -9.33 8.50 -0.32
CA SER A 99 -8.12 8.41 0.50
C SER A 99 -7.87 7.01 1.03
N ASP A 100 -8.91 6.28 1.42
CA ASP A 100 -8.78 4.88 1.84
C ASP A 100 -8.46 3.97 0.65
N ALA A 101 -9.08 4.21 -0.51
CA ALA A 101 -8.77 3.48 -1.73
C ALA A 101 -7.31 3.67 -2.16
N ALA A 102 -6.74 4.86 -1.92
CA ALA A 102 -5.33 5.14 -2.18
C ALA A 102 -4.37 4.22 -1.41
N LEU A 103 -4.82 3.69 -0.26
CA LEU A 103 -4.02 2.81 0.57
C LEU A 103 -3.99 1.36 0.05
N PHE A 104 -4.71 1.02 -1.02
CA PHE A 104 -4.76 -0.35 -1.55
C PHE A 104 -3.37 -0.92 -1.86
N ALA A 105 -2.47 -0.14 -2.45
CA ALA A 105 -1.09 -0.59 -2.68
C ALA A 105 -0.34 -0.88 -1.38
N SER A 106 -0.45 0.00 -0.38
CA SER A 106 0.17 -0.23 0.93
C SER A 106 -0.48 -1.39 1.70
N LEU A 107 -1.78 -1.59 1.52
CA LEU A 107 -2.53 -2.68 2.12
C LEU A 107 -2.14 -4.02 1.50
N GLU A 108 -1.94 -4.08 0.19
CA GLU A 108 -1.40 -5.26 -0.48
C GLU A 108 -0.03 -5.64 0.11
N THR A 109 0.88 -4.66 0.26
CA THR A 109 2.18 -4.90 0.90
C THR A 109 2.03 -5.41 2.34
N ALA A 110 1.15 -4.79 3.13
CA ALA A 110 0.89 -5.22 4.50
C ALA A 110 0.33 -6.66 4.57
N LEU A 111 -0.57 -7.02 3.66
CA LEU A 111 -1.14 -8.36 3.58
C LEU A 111 -0.08 -9.39 3.21
N SER A 112 0.77 -9.10 2.22
CA SER A 112 1.88 -9.98 1.84
C SER A 112 2.84 -10.21 3.00
N LEU A 113 3.20 -9.16 3.76
CA LEU A 113 4.05 -9.31 4.95
C LEU A 113 3.43 -10.20 6.02
N VAL A 114 2.12 -10.08 6.26
CA VAL A 114 1.41 -10.95 7.22
C VAL A 114 1.35 -12.39 6.71
N GLN A 115 1.14 -12.60 5.42
CA GLN A 115 1.13 -13.94 4.81
C GLN A 115 2.51 -14.61 4.89
N ASP A 116 3.58 -13.88 4.58
CA ASP A 116 4.95 -14.37 4.66
C ASP A 116 5.36 -14.69 6.09
N ALA A 117 4.93 -13.85 7.04
CA ALA A 117 5.16 -14.07 8.47
C ALA A 117 4.35 -15.27 9.02
N ALA A 118 3.25 -15.62 8.37
CA ALA A 118 2.38 -16.77 8.65
C ALA A 118 2.08 -17.00 10.14
N PRO A 119 1.64 -15.98 10.91
CA PRO A 119 1.37 -16.15 12.33
C PRO A 119 0.19 -17.11 12.56
N VAL A 120 0.29 -17.94 13.58
CA VAL A 120 -0.77 -18.88 13.98
C VAL A 120 -1.47 -18.43 15.26
N VAL A 121 -2.70 -18.90 15.46
CA VAL A 121 -3.48 -18.55 16.65
C VAL A 121 -2.70 -18.90 17.92
N GLY A 122 -2.53 -17.91 18.78
CA GLY A 122 -1.75 -18.04 20.02
C GLY A 122 -0.37 -17.40 19.95
N ASP A 123 0.16 -17.13 18.75
CA ASP A 123 1.44 -16.43 18.59
C ASP A 123 1.39 -15.01 19.17
N ARG A 124 2.49 -14.64 19.81
CA ARG A 124 2.78 -13.25 20.16
C ARG A 124 3.46 -12.60 18.97
N VAL A 125 2.77 -11.68 18.31
CA VAL A 125 3.26 -11.02 17.11
C VAL A 125 3.79 -9.64 17.49
N ALA A 126 5.01 -9.35 17.07
CA ALA A 126 5.61 -8.03 17.20
C ALA A 126 5.64 -7.32 15.84
N VAL A 127 5.19 -6.06 15.81
CA VAL A 127 5.32 -5.18 14.64
C VAL A 127 6.23 -4.03 15.00
N PHE A 128 7.29 -3.83 14.22
CA PHE A 128 8.24 -2.73 14.40
C PHE A 128 7.99 -1.66 13.35
N GLY A 129 7.75 -0.43 13.81
CA GLY A 129 7.33 0.69 12.96
C GLY A 129 5.81 0.81 12.83
N ALA A 130 5.30 2.03 12.89
CA ALA A 130 3.91 2.40 12.69
C ALA A 130 3.78 3.47 11.61
N GLY A 131 4.59 3.35 10.55
CA GLY A 131 4.36 4.05 9.28
C GLY A 131 3.09 3.54 8.58
N ALA A 132 2.86 3.94 7.33
CA ALA A 132 1.67 3.52 6.59
C ALA A 132 1.51 2.00 6.52
N VAL A 133 2.57 1.28 6.15
CA VAL A 133 2.58 -0.19 6.07
C VAL A 133 2.43 -0.83 7.46
N GLY A 134 3.25 -0.43 8.45
CA GLY A 134 3.18 -0.97 9.80
C GLY A 134 1.81 -0.77 10.49
N ALA A 135 1.17 0.37 10.27
CA ALA A 135 -0.18 0.62 10.76
C ALA A 135 -1.22 -0.28 10.09
N LEU A 136 -1.07 -0.58 8.79
CA LEU A 136 -1.94 -1.51 8.07
C LEU A 136 -1.68 -2.97 8.46
N VAL A 137 -0.43 -3.37 8.70
CA VAL A 137 -0.09 -4.68 9.27
C VAL A 137 -0.76 -4.85 10.63
N ALA A 138 -0.64 -3.84 11.51
CA ALA A 138 -1.32 -3.84 12.80
C ALA A 138 -2.85 -3.91 12.66
N ALA A 139 -3.42 -3.27 11.63
CA ALA A 139 -4.84 -3.36 11.34
C ALA A 139 -5.28 -4.78 10.93
N VAL A 140 -4.56 -5.39 9.98
CA VAL A 140 -4.83 -6.76 9.52
C VAL A 140 -4.76 -7.73 10.70
N LEU A 141 -3.68 -7.71 11.48
CA LEU A 141 -3.52 -8.60 12.64
C LEU A 141 -4.52 -8.32 13.76
N GLY A 142 -4.83 -7.04 14.01
CA GLY A 142 -5.79 -6.62 15.03
C GLY A 142 -7.21 -7.11 14.75
N HIS A 143 -7.60 -7.21 13.48
CA HIS A 143 -8.89 -7.78 13.08
C HIS A 143 -8.99 -9.30 13.32
N HIS A 144 -7.87 -10.01 13.46
CA HIS A 144 -7.81 -11.45 13.69
C HIS A 144 -7.45 -11.84 15.13
N HIS A 145 -7.52 -10.89 16.08
CA HIS A 145 -7.33 -11.11 17.52
C HIS A 145 -5.98 -11.73 17.93
N PHE A 146 -4.91 -11.49 17.17
CA PHE A 146 -3.55 -11.86 17.57
C PHE A 146 -3.09 -11.07 18.80
N GLN A 147 -2.19 -11.66 19.61
CA GLN A 147 -1.52 -10.93 20.68
C GLN A 147 -0.45 -10.03 20.08
N LEU A 148 -0.83 -8.76 19.81
CA LEU A 148 0.00 -7.82 19.07
C LEU A 148 0.70 -6.80 19.98
N SER A 149 2.03 -6.78 19.88
CA SER A 149 2.89 -5.70 20.40
C SER A 149 3.40 -4.82 19.26
N LEU A 150 3.15 -3.52 19.34
CA LEU A 150 3.66 -2.51 18.41
C LEU A 150 4.83 -1.75 19.03
N TYR A 151 5.97 -1.76 18.33
CA TYR A 151 7.18 -1.03 18.71
C TYR A 151 7.35 0.18 17.81
N GLU A 152 7.15 1.37 18.35
CA GLU A 152 7.17 2.62 17.60
C GLU A 152 7.69 3.76 18.51
N PRO A 153 8.81 4.41 18.14
CA PRO A 153 9.38 5.50 18.94
C PRO A 153 8.56 6.80 18.86
N CYS A 154 7.87 7.08 17.76
CA CYS A 154 7.00 8.24 17.62
C CYS A 154 5.65 8.00 18.31
N ALA A 155 5.49 8.59 19.50
CA ALA A 155 4.28 8.44 20.32
C ALA A 155 2.99 8.80 19.56
N ALA A 156 3.02 9.79 18.67
CA ALA A 156 1.86 10.18 17.87
C ALA A 156 1.40 9.05 16.93
N ARG A 157 2.33 8.34 16.27
CA ARG A 157 2.02 7.20 15.41
C ARG A 157 1.51 6.00 16.21
N ALA A 158 2.18 5.67 17.31
CA ALA A 158 1.75 4.60 18.21
C ALA A 158 0.33 4.83 18.76
N THR A 159 0.03 6.08 19.15
CA THR A 159 -1.30 6.48 19.66
C THR A 159 -2.37 6.37 18.59
N ALA A 160 -2.06 6.74 17.34
CA ALA A 160 -3.01 6.63 16.23
C ALA A 160 -3.47 5.18 16.00
N VAL A 161 -2.54 4.23 16.02
CA VAL A 161 -2.85 2.80 15.89
C VAL A 161 -3.65 2.29 17.09
N LYS A 162 -3.18 2.56 18.32
CA LYS A 162 -3.86 2.10 19.54
C LYS A 162 -5.28 2.64 19.70
N ARG A 163 -5.53 3.88 19.25
CA ARG A 163 -6.89 4.45 19.25
C ARG A 163 -7.87 3.63 18.41
N ARG A 164 -7.38 3.02 17.31
CA ARG A 164 -8.20 2.19 16.43
C ARG A 164 -8.24 0.72 16.87
N PHE A 165 -7.15 0.22 17.45
CA PHE A 165 -6.99 -1.15 17.93
C PHE A 165 -6.56 -1.13 19.40
N PRO A 166 -7.51 -1.00 20.36
CA PRO A 166 -7.22 -0.78 21.78
C PRO A 166 -6.40 -1.90 22.43
N ASP A 167 -6.54 -3.13 21.94
CA ASP A 167 -5.88 -4.33 22.46
C ASP A 167 -4.39 -4.39 22.09
N VAL A 168 -3.93 -3.53 21.18
CA VAL A 168 -2.51 -3.43 20.82
C VAL A 168 -1.69 -2.94 22.01
N GLN A 169 -0.69 -3.73 22.38
CA GLN A 169 0.28 -3.38 23.40
C GLN A 169 1.37 -2.50 22.78
N LEU A 170 1.78 -1.43 23.47
CA LEU A 170 2.79 -0.50 22.95
C LEU A 170 4.12 -0.70 23.67
N ASN A 171 5.19 -0.91 22.91
CA ASN A 171 6.56 -1.05 23.40
C ASN A 171 6.67 -2.04 24.59
N ALA A 172 5.86 -3.11 24.57
CA ALA A 172 5.68 -4.02 25.68
C ALA A 172 6.09 -5.45 25.32
N GLY A 173 6.68 -6.14 26.30
CA GLY A 173 7.24 -7.48 26.11
C GLY A 173 8.63 -7.45 25.49
N LYS A 174 9.40 -8.52 25.71
CA LYS A 174 10.69 -8.78 25.04
C LYS A 174 10.70 -10.11 24.27
N ASN A 175 9.61 -10.87 24.38
CA ASN A 175 9.47 -12.21 23.81
C ASN A 175 8.26 -12.20 22.88
N PHE A 176 8.52 -12.41 21.60
CA PHE A 176 7.54 -12.60 20.54
C PHE A 176 7.93 -13.85 19.75
N ASP A 177 6.92 -14.51 19.17
CA ASP A 177 7.10 -15.72 18.39
C ASP A 177 7.29 -15.37 16.90
N VAL A 178 6.65 -14.27 16.46
CA VAL A 178 6.73 -13.73 15.09
C VAL A 178 7.06 -12.24 15.14
N LEU A 179 7.95 -11.80 14.25
CA LEU A 179 8.35 -10.40 14.10
C LEU A 179 8.09 -9.95 12.66
N ILE A 180 7.39 -8.83 12.51
CA ILE A 180 7.23 -8.12 11.24
C ILE A 180 7.88 -6.74 11.35
N GLU A 181 8.90 -6.52 10.52
CA GLU A 181 9.66 -5.26 10.45
C GLU A 181 9.05 -4.38 9.35
N THR A 182 8.76 -3.10 9.68
CA THR A 182 8.21 -2.13 8.71
C THR A 182 8.78 -0.70 8.87
N SER A 183 9.96 -0.53 9.48
CA SER A 183 10.50 0.79 9.85
C SER A 183 11.36 1.49 8.79
#